data_AF-A0A1Y6CFD9-F1
#
_entry.id   AF-A0A1Y6CFD9-F1
#
_cell.length_a   1.000
_cell.length_b   1.000
_cell.length_c   1.000
_cell.angle_alpha   90.00
_cell.angle_beta   90.00
_cell.angle_gamma   90.00
#
_symmetry.space_group_name_H-M   'P 1'
#
loop_
_entity.id
_entity.type
_entity.pdbx_description
1 polymer ?
#
loop_
_entity_poly.entity_id
_entity_poly.type
_entity_poly.pdbx_seq_one_letter_code
_entity_poly.pdbx_strand_id
1 'polypeptide(L)'
;MKEIKLAHPSHFRTVMTTQEAERLLAAGWRLWTDTQAVNANALKQRRVRRKRKEAGQKRVTAYLSADTFAALMALKQPGETNAELFARMVKILHLL
;
A
#
# COMPACT_ATOMS: atom_id res chain seq x y z
N MET A 1 -4.19 22.46 30.69
CA MET A 1 -5.15 21.47 30.19
C MET A 1 -4.39 20.44 29.35
N LYS A 2 -4.74 19.15 29.43
CA LYS A 2 -4.07 18.08 28.69
C LYS A 2 -4.89 17.74 27.45
N GLU A 3 -4.28 17.81 26.28
CA GLU A 3 -4.92 17.40 25.02
C GLU A 3 -5.15 15.89 25.00
N ILE A 4 -6.40 15.48 24.72
CA ILE A 4 -6.78 14.09 24.54
C ILE A 4 -7.11 13.88 23.06
N LYS A 5 -6.34 13.01 22.40
CA LYS A 5 -6.53 12.69 20.99
C LYS A 5 -7.31 11.40 20.85
N LEU A 6 -8.40 11.44 20.11
CA LEU A 6 -9.35 10.35 19.90
C LEU A 6 -9.49 10.03 18.41
N ALA A 7 -9.69 8.74 18.14
CA ALA A 7 -9.73 8.14 16.82
C ALA A 7 -11.04 7.36 16.64
N HIS A 8 -11.72 7.61 15.54
CA HIS A 8 -12.79 6.78 14.99
C HIS A 8 -12.31 6.24 13.63
N PRO A 9 -12.77 5.07 13.15
CA PRO A 9 -12.38 4.56 11.83
C PRO A 9 -12.49 5.57 10.68
N SER A 10 -13.41 6.53 10.78
CA SER A 10 -13.66 7.57 9.77
C SER A 10 -13.12 8.96 10.12
N HIS A 11 -12.75 9.24 11.38
CA HIS A 11 -12.47 10.62 11.84
C HIS A 11 -11.43 10.70 12.96
N PHE A 12 -10.81 11.88 13.08
CA PHE A 12 -9.90 12.24 14.18
C PHE A 12 -10.40 13.48 14.91
N ARG A 13 -10.32 13.46 16.25
CA ARG A 13 -10.67 14.60 17.10
C ARG A 13 -9.65 14.79 18.22
N THR A 14 -9.39 16.05 18.55
CA THR A 14 -8.64 16.44 19.74
C THR A 14 -9.60 17.19 20.65
N VAL A 15 -9.72 16.74 21.91
CA VAL A 15 -10.57 17.36 22.92
C VAL A 15 -9.73 17.80 24.12
N MET A 16 -10.19 18.85 24.79
CA MET A 16 -9.49 19.47 25.93
C MET A 16 -10.11 19.12 27.28
N THR A 17 -11.32 18.55 27.27
CA THR A 17 -12.09 18.23 28.48
C THR A 17 -12.24 16.71 28.62
N THR A 18 -12.14 16.23 29.86
CA THR A 18 -12.30 14.79 30.19
C THR A 18 -13.71 14.31 29.94
N GLN A 19 -14.72 15.15 30.19
CA GLN A 19 -16.12 14.82 29.99
C GLN A 19 -16.48 14.57 28.51
N GLU A 20 -15.93 15.37 27.60
CA GLU A 20 -16.11 15.14 26.17
C GLU A 20 -15.37 13.89 25.69
N ALA A 21 -14.19 13.62 26.26
CA ALA A 21 -13.44 12.41 25.96
C ALA A 21 -14.20 11.14 26.38
N GLU A 22 -14.77 11.10 27.59
CA GLU A 22 -15.58 9.98 28.09
C GLU A 22 -16.81 9.73 27.21
N ARG A 23 -17.49 10.80 26.77
CA ARG A 23 -18.65 10.68 25.87
C ARG A 23 -18.26 10.05 24.54
N LEU A 24 -17.14 10.46 23.96
CA LEU A 24 -16.65 9.93 22.69
C LEU A 24 -16.16 8.48 22.84
N LEU A 25 -15.49 8.14 23.95
CA LEU A 25 -15.10 6.77 24.26
C LEU A 25 -16.33 5.86 24.40
N ALA A 26 -17.38 6.31 25.10
CA ALA A 26 -18.65 5.59 25.20
C ALA A 26 -19.35 5.43 23.84
N ALA A 27 -19.15 6.37 22.91
CA ALA A 27 -19.63 6.29 21.53
C ALA A 27 -18.74 5.41 20.62
N GLY A 28 -17.75 4.69 21.17
CA GLY A 28 -16.91 3.75 20.42
C GLY A 28 -15.66 4.36 19.79
N TRP A 29 -15.33 5.62 20.10
CA TRP A 29 -14.04 6.19 19.76
C TRP A 29 -12.94 5.55 20.62
N ARG A 30 -11.70 5.55 20.13
CA ARG A 30 -10.54 5.02 20.84
C ARG A 30 -9.52 6.11 21.10
N LEU A 31 -8.74 5.99 22.17
CA LEU A 31 -7.59 6.87 22.35
C LEU A 31 -6.62 6.65 21.18
N TRP A 32 -6.07 7.74 20.66
CA TRP A 32 -5.09 7.67 19.57
C TRP A 32 -3.88 6.83 19.95
N THR A 33 -3.49 6.84 21.23
CA THR A 33 -2.43 6.00 21.78
C THR A 33 -2.71 4.50 21.70
N ASP A 34 -3.99 4.10 21.60
CA ASP A 34 -4.41 2.70 21.46
C ASP A 34 -4.50 2.27 20.00
N THR A 35 -4.31 3.21 19.06
CA THR A 35 -4.10 2.82 17.66
C THR A 35 -2.74 2.15 17.57
N GLN A 36 -2.77 0.84 17.35
CA GLN A 36 -1.58 -0.01 17.34
C GLN A 36 -0.45 0.65 16.58
N ALA A 37 0.72 0.74 17.23
CA ALA A 37 1.93 1.22 16.60
C ALA A 37 2.10 0.50 15.25
N VAL A 38 2.29 1.26 14.18
CA VAL A 38 2.42 0.70 12.85
C VAL A 38 3.61 -0.26 12.86
N ASN A 39 3.33 -1.56 12.71
CA ASN A 39 4.34 -2.62 12.73
C ASN A 39 5.53 -2.23 11.83
N ALA A 40 6.76 -2.45 12.29
CA ALA A 40 7.98 -2.19 11.52
C ALA A 40 7.92 -2.82 10.12
N ASN A 41 7.28 -3.98 9.97
CA ASN A 41 7.02 -4.61 8.68
C ASN A 41 6.06 -3.81 7.81
N ALA A 42 5.00 -3.25 8.39
CA ALA A 42 4.07 -2.39 7.66
C ALA A 42 4.74 -1.08 7.20
N LEU A 43 5.63 -0.50 8.01
CA LEU A 43 6.44 0.65 7.61
C LEU A 43 7.41 0.28 6.47
N LYS A 44 8.11 -0.85 6.59
CA LYS A 44 9.02 -1.37 5.54
C LYS A 44 8.26 -1.58 4.23
N GLN A 45 7.09 -2.22 4.28
CA GLN A 45 6.24 -2.41 3.12
C GLN A 45 5.85 -1.06 2.51
N ARG A 46 5.30 -0.12 3.28
CA ARG A 46 4.93 1.22 2.79
C ARG A 46 6.11 1.91 2.07
N ARG A 47 7.31 1.84 2.64
CA ARG A 47 8.54 2.40 2.04
C ARG A 47 8.87 1.76 0.70
N VAL A 48 8.78 0.43 0.60
CA VAL A 48 8.98 -0.30 -0.66
C VAL A 48 7.93 0.13 -1.69
N ARG A 49 6.66 0.18 -1.32
CA ARG A 49 5.58 0.61 -2.24
C ARG A 49 5.81 2.01 -2.80
N ARG A 50 6.25 2.94 -1.94
CA ARG A 50 6.56 4.32 -2.33
C ARG A 50 7.73 4.38 -3.33
N LYS A 51 8.85 3.73 -3.00
CA LYS A 51 10.02 3.67 -3.91
C LYS A 51 9.66 3.11 -5.28
N ARG A 52 8.82 2.08 -5.32
CA ARG A 52 8.36 1.45 -6.57
C ARG A 52 7.48 2.37 -7.41
N LYS A 53 6.57 3.11 -6.76
CA LYS A 53 5.73 4.12 -7.42
C LYS A 53 6.57 5.26 -7.99
N GLU A 54 7.54 5.76 -7.22
CA GLU A 54 8.49 6.80 -7.66
C GLU A 54 9.34 6.34 -8.85
N ALA A 55 9.72 5.05 -8.88
CA ALA A 55 10.42 4.43 -9.99
C ALA A 55 9.54 4.10 -11.21
N GLY A 56 8.28 4.57 -11.25
CA GLY A 56 7.39 4.38 -12.40
C GLY A 56 6.94 2.93 -12.63
N GLN A 57 6.93 2.09 -11.60
CA GLN A 57 6.46 0.71 -11.75
C GLN A 57 4.94 0.64 -11.88
N LYS A 58 4.46 -0.18 -12.82
CA LYS A 58 3.04 -0.26 -13.19
C LYS A 58 2.13 -0.72 -12.05
N ARG A 59 2.63 -1.58 -11.16
CA ARG A 59 1.94 -2.01 -9.93
C ARG A 59 2.93 -2.05 -8.80
N VAL A 60 2.43 -1.84 -7.59
CA VAL A 60 3.21 -1.98 -6.34
C VAL A 60 3.89 -3.36 -6.22
N THR A 61 3.29 -4.39 -6.82
CA THR A 61 3.78 -5.77 -6.85
C THR A 61 4.54 -6.12 -8.14
N ALA A 62 4.57 -5.24 -9.15
CA ALA A 62 5.28 -5.51 -10.40
C ALA A 62 6.78 -5.18 -10.25
N TYR A 63 7.63 -6.00 -10.83
CA TYR A 63 9.08 -5.79 -10.88
C TYR A 63 9.53 -4.98 -12.11
N LEU A 64 8.60 -4.69 -13.02
CA LEU A 64 8.86 -4.01 -14.29
C LEU A 64 8.41 -2.55 -14.22
N SER A 65 9.20 -1.66 -14.84
CA SER A 65 8.76 -0.29 -15.13
C SER A 65 7.56 -0.30 -16.08
N ALA A 66 6.81 0.80 -16.12
CA ALA A 66 5.69 0.95 -17.04
C ALA A 66 6.12 0.77 -18.51
N ASP A 67 7.25 1.36 -18.90
CA ASP A 67 7.76 1.31 -20.27
C ASP A 67 8.17 -0.11 -20.67
N THR A 68 8.90 -0.81 -19.80
CA THR A 68 9.26 -2.22 -20.05
C THR A 68 8.02 -3.10 -20.13
N PHE A 69 7.02 -2.86 -19.28
CA PHE A 69 5.76 -3.60 -19.36
C PHE A 69 5.02 -3.32 -20.68
N ALA A 70 4.98 -2.07 -21.14
CA ALA A 70 4.33 -1.70 -22.39
C ALA A 70 5.03 -2.35 -23.59
N ALA A 71 6.36 -2.29 -23.63
CA ALA A 71 7.15 -2.98 -24.65
C ALA A 71 6.90 -4.50 -24.65
N LEU A 72 6.82 -5.11 -23.47
CA LEU A 72 6.54 -6.53 -23.32
C LEU A 72 5.14 -6.90 -23.83
N MET A 73 4.12 -6.10 -23.50
CA MET A 73 2.76 -6.32 -24.03
C MET A 73 2.64 -6.06 -25.53
N ALA A 74 3.47 -5.19 -26.11
CA ALA A 74 3.49 -4.97 -27.55
C ALA A 74 4.02 -6.20 -28.32
N LEU A 75 4.84 -7.03 -27.68
CA LEU A 75 5.33 -8.30 -28.24
C LEU A 75 4.33 -9.45 -28.14
N LYS A 76 3.16 -9.21 -27.53
CA LYS A 76 2.14 -10.22 -27.29
C LYS A 76 1.42 -10.58 -28.58
N GLN A 77 1.35 -11.88 -28.88
CA GLN A 77 0.64 -12.38 -30.06
C GLN A 77 -0.88 -12.46 -29.82
N PRO A 78 -1.72 -12.40 -30.88
CA PRO A 78 -3.16 -12.57 -30.75
C PRO A 78 -3.49 -13.93 -30.12
N GLY A 79 -4.32 -13.93 -29.07
CA GLY A 79 -4.70 -15.15 -28.34
C GLY A 79 -3.67 -15.63 -27.31
N GLU A 80 -2.46 -15.05 -27.27
CA GLU A 80 -1.44 -15.41 -26.29
C GLU A 80 -1.87 -14.95 -24.89
N THR A 81 -1.60 -15.75 -23.86
CA THR A 81 -1.73 -15.35 -22.46
C THR A 81 -0.45 -14.67 -21.97
N ASN A 82 -0.52 -13.95 -20.85
CA ASN A 82 0.69 -13.33 -20.31
C ASN A 82 1.72 -14.38 -19.85
N ALA A 83 1.27 -15.56 -19.40
CA ALA A 83 2.15 -16.65 -18.99
C ALA A 83 2.92 -17.26 -20.17
N GLU A 84 2.23 -17.48 -21.30
CA GLU A 84 2.84 -17.96 -22.55
C GLU A 84 3.88 -16.98 -23.10
N LEU A 85 3.56 -15.69 -23.07
CA LEU A 85 4.50 -14.63 -23.43
C LEU A 85 5.77 -14.68 -22.57
N PHE A 86 5.64 -14.82 -21.24
CA PHE A 86 6.80 -14.96 -20.34
C PHE A 86 7.60 -16.24 -20.62
N ALA A 87 6.94 -17.37 -20.82
CA ALA A 87 7.62 -18.64 -21.14
C ALA A 87 8.41 -18.53 -22.45
N ARG A 88 7.82 -17.89 -23.48
CA ARG A 88 8.48 -17.62 -24.76
C ARG A 88 9.70 -16.71 -24.58
N MET A 89 9.60 -15.67 -23.76
CA MET A 89 10.73 -14.80 -23.47
C MET A 89 11.89 -15.54 -22.77
N VAL A 90 11.59 -16.37 -21.77
CA VAL A 90 12.61 -17.18 -21.07
C VAL A 90 13.34 -18.10 -22.05
N LYS A 91 12.59 -18.74 -22.97
CA LYS A 91 13.15 -19.59 -24.02
C LYS A 91 14.05 -18.83 -25.00
N ILE A 92 13.65 -17.63 -25.45
CA ILE A 92 14.44 -16.78 -26.35
C ILE A 92 15.73 -16.32 -25.67
N LEU A 93 15.66 -15.99 -24.38
CA LEU A 93 16.79 -15.48 -23.61
C LEU A 93 17.74 -16.58 -23.11
N HIS A 94 17.47 -17.85 -23.41
CA HIS A 94 18.27 -19.01 -22.95
C HIS A 94 18.51 -18.99 -21.44
N LEU A 95 17.52 -18.53 -20.67
CA LEU A 95 17.60 -18.43 -19.21
C LEU A 95 17.25 -19.76 -18.51
N LEU A 96 16.91 -20.79 -19.30
CA LEU A 96 16.70 -22.20 -18.97
C LEU A 96 17.11 -23.05 -20.18
#